data_AF-A0A8X8KQF6-F1
#
_entry.id   AF-A0A8X8KQF6-F1
#
_cell.length_a   1.000
_cell.length_b   1.000
_cell.length_c   1.000
_cell.angle_alpha   90.00
_cell.angle_beta   90.00
_cell.angle_gamma   90.00
#
_symmetry.space_group_name_H-M   'P 1'
#
loop_
_entity.id
_entity.type
_entity.pdbx_description
1 polymer ?
#
loop_
_entity_poly.entity_id
_entity_poly.type
_entity_poly.pdbx_seq_one_letter_code
_entity_poly.pdbx_strand_id
1 'polypeptide(L)'
;MQYYQVFISAEQTAQANRILDALMARQLVLGGPIVGGPAKFLWNFKESDVPEGMREHKLFALEQDYNYIITYTREDLKAELVDVAESASLEEVCMISFLPMEPNKSLRVLLDATFEGRGTEQTPEPVDAVVALTFVPKAEISRRTKSSTGVEGSRR
;
A
#
# COMPACT_ATOMS: atom_id res chain seq x y z
N MET A 1 -16.55 0.56 -15.42
CA MET A 1 -15.15 0.83 -15.05
C MET A 1 -14.56 -0.46 -14.49
N GLN A 2 -13.39 -0.91 -14.97
CA GLN A 2 -12.69 -2.08 -14.41
C GLN A 2 -11.80 -1.61 -13.26
N TYR A 3 -11.86 -2.33 -12.14
CA TYR A 3 -11.02 -2.08 -10.97
C TYR A 3 -9.99 -3.19 -10.79
N TYR A 4 -8.87 -2.85 -10.18
CA TYR A 4 -7.77 -3.77 -9.90
C TYR A 4 -7.44 -3.73 -8.42
N GLN A 5 -7.09 -4.89 -7.88
CA GLN A 5 -6.28 -4.95 -6.67
C GLN A 5 -4.81 -4.85 -7.09
N VAL A 6 -4.06 -3.99 -6.41
CA VAL A 6 -2.67 -3.69 -6.74
C VAL A 6 -1.80 -4.14 -5.59
N PHE A 7 -0.72 -4.85 -5.91
CA PHE A 7 0.34 -5.19 -4.97
C PHE A 7 1.58 -4.40 -5.38
N ILE A 8 2.10 -3.60 -4.46
CA ILE A 8 3.32 -2.82 -4.65
C ILE A 8 4.30 -3.23 -3.58
N SER A 9 5.50 -3.63 -3.97
CA SER A 9 6.55 -4.01 -3.02
C SER A 9 7.21 -2.82 -2.35
N ALA A 10 7.77 -3.07 -1.17
CA ALA A 10 8.65 -2.14 -0.46
C ALA A 10 9.62 -2.91 0.45
N GLU A 11 10.92 -2.65 0.35
CA GLU A 11 11.92 -3.20 1.27
C GLU A 11 11.69 -2.76 2.72
N GLN A 12 11.22 -1.52 2.91
CA GLN A 12 11.06 -0.94 4.24
C GLN A 12 9.65 -0.37 4.45
N THR A 13 9.15 -0.46 5.68
CA THR A 13 7.84 0.11 6.03
C THR A 13 7.78 1.63 5.77
N ALA A 14 8.88 2.35 5.98
CA ALA A 14 8.95 3.79 5.69
C ALA A 14 8.78 4.09 4.18
N GLN A 15 9.43 3.30 3.32
CA GLN A 15 9.26 3.38 1.87
C GLN A 15 7.83 3.01 1.45
N ALA A 16 7.26 1.96 2.04
CA ALA A 16 5.88 1.55 1.77
C ALA A 16 4.88 2.69 2.06
N ASN A 17 5.03 3.37 3.21
CA ASN A 17 4.21 4.53 3.55
C ASN A 17 4.45 5.68 2.57
N ARG A 18 5.70 6.01 2.23
CA ARG A 18 6.01 7.06 1.25
C ARG A 18 5.36 6.82 -0.11
N ILE A 19 5.42 5.59 -0.62
CA ILE A 19 4.76 5.21 -1.88
C ILE A 19 3.24 5.38 -1.74
N LEU A 20 2.65 4.85 -0.67
CA LEU A 20 1.21 4.93 -0.43
C LEU A 20 0.72 6.37 -0.34
N ASP A 21 1.43 7.22 0.40
CA ASP A 21 1.12 8.64 0.56
C ASP A 21 1.19 9.39 -0.78
N ALA A 22 2.23 9.14 -1.59
CA ALA A 22 2.37 9.75 -2.91
C ALA A 22 1.23 9.38 -3.86
N LEU A 23 0.79 8.12 -3.83
CA LEU A 23 -0.34 7.64 -4.63
C LEU A 23 -1.67 8.21 -4.14
N MET A 24 -1.87 8.28 -2.81
CA MET A 24 -3.09 8.85 -2.22
C MET A 24 -3.21 10.36 -2.47
N ALA A 25 -2.09 11.09 -2.43
CA ALA A 25 -2.07 12.54 -2.72
C ALA A 25 -2.53 12.89 -4.14
N ARG A 26 -2.45 11.92 -5.07
CA ARG A 26 -2.89 12.06 -6.46
C ARG A 26 -4.19 11.32 -6.77
N GLN A 27 -4.83 10.78 -5.72
CA GLN A 27 -6.06 10.01 -5.82
C GLN A 27 -5.92 8.85 -6.83
N LEU A 28 -4.73 8.23 -6.90
CA LEU A 28 -4.43 7.12 -7.80
C LEU A 28 -4.84 5.78 -7.20
N VAL A 29 -5.06 5.74 -5.90
CA VAL A 29 -5.44 4.55 -5.15
C VAL A 29 -6.46 4.88 -4.07
N LEU A 30 -7.21 3.87 -3.63
CA LEU A 30 -8.07 3.95 -2.43
C LEU A 30 -7.27 4.09 -1.13
N GLY A 31 -6.07 3.53 -1.11
CA GLY A 31 -5.35 3.23 0.13
C GLY A 31 -5.51 1.75 0.48
N GLY A 32 -4.86 1.33 1.57
CA GLY A 32 -4.94 -0.05 2.03
C GLY A 32 -3.85 -0.42 3.01
N PRO A 33 -3.81 -1.68 3.46
CA PRO A 33 -2.82 -2.12 4.43
C PRO A 33 -1.43 -2.24 3.81
N ILE A 34 -0.43 -1.98 4.65
CA ILE A 34 0.95 -2.42 4.43
C ILE A 34 1.14 -3.68 5.26
N VAL A 35 1.49 -4.78 4.60
CA VAL A 35 1.73 -6.08 5.23
C VAL A 35 3.20 -6.44 5.04
N GLY A 36 3.90 -6.70 6.14
CA GLY A 36 5.31 -7.06 6.15
C GLY A 36 5.56 -8.47 6.68
N GLY A 37 6.65 -9.09 6.21
CA GLY A 37 7.11 -10.38 6.72
C GLY A 37 8.39 -10.87 6.05
N PRO A 38 8.91 -12.03 6.48
CA PRO A 38 10.12 -12.60 5.91
C PRO A 38 9.89 -13.01 4.45
N ALA A 39 10.82 -12.63 3.58
CA ALA A 39 10.80 -12.97 2.16
C ALA A 39 12.12 -13.59 1.72
N LYS A 40 12.04 -14.37 0.63
CA LYS A 40 13.21 -14.95 -0.03
C LYS A 40 13.18 -14.64 -1.52
N PHE A 41 14.30 -14.15 -2.04
CA PHE A 41 14.43 -13.78 -3.45
C PHE A 41 15.60 -14.53 -4.09
N LEU A 42 15.43 -14.88 -5.36
CA LEU A 42 16.55 -15.25 -6.22
C LEU A 42 16.93 -14.01 -7.03
N TRP A 43 18.16 -13.55 -6.87
CA TRP A 43 18.62 -12.32 -7.50
C TRP A 43 19.97 -12.53 -8.18
N ASN A 44 20.12 -12.05 -9.41
CA ASN A 44 21.40 -12.02 -10.11
C ASN A 44 22.00 -10.63 -10.02
N PHE A 45 23.09 -10.48 -9.28
CA PHE A 45 23.69 -9.18 -8.99
C PHE A 45 24.48 -8.56 -10.14
N LYS A 46 24.64 -9.26 -11.27
CA LYS A 46 25.47 -8.80 -12.39
C LYS A 46 25.19 -7.36 -12.84
N GLU A 47 23.93 -6.97 -12.91
CA GLU A 47 23.51 -5.65 -13.42
C GLU A 47 22.93 -4.76 -12.31
N SER A 48 23.04 -5.19 -11.04
CA SER A 48 22.38 -4.51 -9.93
C SER A 48 23.29 -3.54 -9.21
N ASP A 49 22.68 -2.59 -8.50
CA ASP A 49 23.40 -1.56 -7.75
C ASP A 49 23.90 -2.07 -6.39
N VAL A 50 24.60 -3.20 -6.42
CA VAL A 50 25.35 -3.77 -5.29
C VAL A 50 26.84 -3.44 -5.45
N PRO A 51 27.67 -3.57 -4.38
CA PRO A 51 29.11 -3.37 -4.48
C PRO A 51 29.75 -4.16 -5.64
N GLU A 52 30.73 -3.57 -6.33
CA GLU A 52 31.34 -4.14 -7.55
C GLU A 52 31.78 -5.61 -7.38
N GLY A 53 32.36 -5.95 -6.22
CA GLY A 53 32.79 -7.31 -5.90
C GLY A 53 31.66 -8.35 -5.77
N MET A 54 30.39 -7.92 -5.76
CA MET A 54 29.21 -8.81 -5.71
C MET A 54 28.53 -8.97 -7.07
N ARG A 55 28.91 -8.18 -8.10
CA ARG A 55 28.31 -8.18 -9.46
C ARG A 55 28.76 -9.36 -10.31
N GLU A 56 28.75 -10.55 -9.73
CA GLU A 56 29.07 -11.79 -10.42
C GLU A 56 27.86 -12.32 -11.18
N HIS A 57 28.08 -13.00 -12.32
CA HIS A 57 27.02 -13.67 -13.07
C HIS A 57 26.57 -14.96 -12.35
N LYS A 58 25.86 -14.80 -11.24
CA LYS A 58 25.40 -15.87 -10.36
C LYS A 58 24.09 -15.50 -9.69
N LEU A 59 23.25 -16.50 -9.43
CA LEU A 59 22.04 -16.33 -8.61
C LEU A 59 22.39 -16.48 -7.12
N PHE A 60 22.01 -15.46 -6.35
CA PHE A 60 22.08 -15.45 -4.90
C PHE A 60 20.68 -15.63 -4.32
N ALA A 61 20.60 -16.31 -3.18
CA ALA A 61 19.39 -16.35 -2.37
C ALA A 61 19.50 -15.23 -1.32
N LEU A 62 18.54 -14.31 -1.34
CA LEU A 62 18.45 -13.21 -0.40
C LEU A 62 17.32 -13.48 0.56
N GLU A 63 17.58 -13.34 1.85
CA GLU A 63 16.57 -13.42 2.90
C GLU A 63 16.51 -12.07 3.59
N GLN A 64 15.35 -11.42 3.52
CA GLN A 64 15.10 -10.13 4.17
C GLN A 64 13.62 -9.98 4.46
N ASP A 65 13.29 -9.15 5.44
CA ASP A 65 11.92 -8.71 5.61
C ASP A 65 11.51 -7.82 4.44
N TYR A 66 10.26 -7.95 4.01
CA TYR A 66 9.74 -7.27 2.84
C TYR A 66 8.27 -6.94 3.03
N ASN A 67 7.83 -5.83 2.45
CA ASN A 67 6.47 -5.33 2.60
C ASN A 67 5.72 -5.34 1.27
N TYR A 68 4.41 -5.48 1.38
CA TYR A 68 3.47 -5.24 0.29
C TYR A 68 2.44 -4.20 0.71
N ILE A 69 2.26 -3.19 -0.14
CA ILE A 69 1.09 -2.33 -0.14
C ILE A 69 0.01 -3.08 -0.93
N ILE A 70 -1.13 -3.35 -0.29
CA ILE A 70 -2.28 -3.97 -0.93
C ILE A 70 -3.34 -2.89 -1.09
N THR A 71 -3.60 -2.46 -2.32
CA THR A 71 -4.46 -1.31 -2.59
C THR A 71 -5.37 -1.55 -3.79
N TYR A 72 -6.15 -0.55 -4.17
CA TYR A 72 -7.10 -0.63 -5.28
C TYR A 72 -6.97 0.56 -6.21
N THR A 73 -7.10 0.32 -7.51
CA THR A 73 -7.10 1.38 -8.53
C THR A 73 -8.07 1.07 -9.67
N ARG A 74 -8.22 2.03 -10.60
CA ARG A 74 -8.97 1.89 -11.84
C ARG A 74 -8.04 1.62 -13.02
N GLU A 75 -8.57 1.00 -14.06
CA GLU A 75 -7.81 0.71 -15.29
C GLU A 75 -7.12 1.95 -15.88
N ASP A 76 -7.80 3.10 -15.89
CA ASP A 76 -7.30 4.33 -16.50
C ASP A 76 -6.18 5.02 -15.71
N LEU A 77 -5.90 4.59 -14.48
CA LEU A 77 -4.90 5.20 -13.60
C LEU A 77 -3.59 4.40 -13.51
N LYS A 78 -3.53 3.22 -14.14
CA LYS A 78 -2.41 2.27 -13.92
C LYS A 78 -1.06 2.82 -14.33
N ALA A 79 -0.97 3.50 -15.48
CA ALA A 79 0.28 4.05 -15.97
C ALA A 79 0.83 5.12 -15.00
N GLU A 80 -0.01 6.09 -14.63
CA GLU A 80 0.39 7.14 -13.69
C GLU A 80 0.71 6.60 -12.29
N LEU A 81 -0.02 5.56 -11.84
CA LEU A 81 0.28 4.86 -10.59
C LEU A 81 1.68 4.24 -10.64
N VAL A 82 2.03 3.55 -11.72
CA VAL A 82 3.37 2.96 -11.89
C VAL A 82 4.44 4.05 -11.83
N ASP A 83 4.28 5.12 -12.61
CA ASP A 83 5.25 6.21 -12.67
C ASP A 83 5.48 6.86 -11.28
N VAL A 84 4.39 7.11 -10.54
CA VAL A 84 4.45 7.72 -9.21
C VAL A 84 5.04 6.76 -8.18
N ALA A 85 4.65 5.48 -8.22
CA ALA A 85 5.16 4.46 -7.30
C ALA A 85 6.67 4.22 -7.52
N GLU A 86 7.12 4.10 -8.76
CA GLU A 86 8.53 3.96 -9.12
C GLU A 86 9.34 5.19 -8.67
N SER A 87 8.83 6.40 -8.90
CA SER A 87 9.48 7.65 -8.47
C SER A 87 9.58 7.81 -6.94
N ALA A 88 8.66 7.20 -6.20
CA ALA A 88 8.65 7.20 -4.74
C ALA A 88 9.44 6.04 -4.12
N SER A 89 9.71 5.00 -4.90
CA SER A 89 10.46 3.83 -4.48
C SER A 89 11.96 4.11 -4.40
N LEU A 90 12.65 3.42 -3.49
CA LEU A 90 14.11 3.43 -3.38
C LEU A 90 14.73 2.15 -3.98
N GLU A 91 13.90 1.21 -4.41
CA GLU A 91 14.35 -0.05 -5.00
C GLU A 91 14.77 0.13 -6.46
N GLU A 92 15.75 -0.67 -6.87
CA GLU A 92 16.13 -0.82 -8.28
C GLU A 92 14.94 -1.30 -9.13
N VAL A 93 14.09 -2.17 -8.55
CA VAL A 93 12.87 -2.67 -9.19
C VAL A 93 11.70 -2.56 -8.22
N CYS A 94 10.84 -1.55 -8.42
CA CYS A 94 9.57 -1.46 -7.72
C CYS A 94 8.60 -2.51 -8.29
N MET A 95 8.44 -3.65 -7.62
CA MET A 95 7.56 -4.71 -8.13
C MET A 95 6.10 -4.32 -7.95
N ILE A 96 5.41 -4.11 -9.09
CA ILE A 96 3.99 -3.74 -9.12
C ILE A 96 3.22 -4.79 -9.92
N SER A 97 2.10 -5.27 -9.37
CA SER A 97 1.20 -6.17 -10.09
C SER A 97 -0.27 -5.75 -9.93
N PHE A 98 -1.04 -5.97 -11.00
CA PHE A 98 -2.46 -5.62 -11.07
C PHE A 98 -3.28 -6.89 -11.28
N LEU A 99 -4.14 -7.20 -10.31
CA LEU A 99 -5.07 -8.32 -10.38
C LEU A 99 -6.47 -7.79 -10.71
N PRO A 100 -7.06 -8.18 -11.86
CA PRO A 100 -8.45 -7.90 -12.13
C PRO A 100 -9.32 -8.47 -11.02
N MET A 101 -10.29 -7.70 -10.55
CA MET A 101 -11.17 -8.15 -9.46
C MET A 101 -12.62 -7.84 -9.76
N GLU A 102 -13.51 -8.65 -9.18
CA GLU A 102 -14.94 -8.41 -9.14
C GLU A 102 -15.32 -7.88 -7.75
N PRO A 103 -15.51 -6.56 -7.58
CA PRO A 103 -15.93 -6.01 -6.30
C PRO A 103 -17.40 -6.31 -6.02
N ASN A 104 -17.73 -6.60 -4.76
CA ASN A 104 -19.13 -6.58 -4.33
C ASN A 104 -19.71 -5.16 -4.44
N LYS A 105 -21.04 -5.04 -4.35
CA LYS A 105 -21.74 -3.75 -4.55
C LYS A 105 -21.20 -2.64 -3.65
N SER A 106 -20.97 -2.92 -2.36
CA SER A 106 -20.52 -1.92 -1.38
C SER A 106 -19.09 -1.45 -1.65
N LEU A 107 -18.19 -2.38 -1.98
CA LEU A 107 -16.81 -2.04 -2.37
C LEU A 107 -16.80 -1.22 -3.67
N ARG A 108 -17.65 -1.56 -4.64
CA ARG A 108 -17.78 -0.77 -5.88
C ARG A 108 -18.21 0.66 -5.58
N VAL A 109 -19.22 0.86 -4.74
CA VAL A 109 -19.68 2.21 -4.35
C VAL A 109 -18.57 3.00 -3.67
N LEU A 110 -17.82 2.38 -2.76
CA LEU A 110 -16.68 3.03 -2.10
C LEU A 110 -15.61 3.46 -3.12
N LEU A 111 -15.25 2.58 -4.05
CA LEU A 111 -14.25 2.87 -5.07
C LEU A 111 -14.73 3.99 -6.01
N ASP A 112 -15.98 3.91 -6.48
CA ASP A 112 -16.57 4.94 -7.35
C ASP A 112 -16.52 6.32 -6.67
N ALA A 113 -16.91 6.41 -5.39
CA ALA A 113 -16.86 7.65 -4.61
C ALA A 113 -15.42 8.13 -4.35
N THR A 114 -14.50 7.20 -4.10
CA THR A 114 -13.08 7.52 -3.83
C THR A 114 -12.40 8.17 -5.02
N PHE A 115 -12.74 7.76 -6.24
CA PHE A 115 -12.17 8.32 -7.47
C PHE A 115 -13.03 9.43 -8.10
N GLU A 116 -14.13 9.82 -7.44
CA GLU A 116 -14.97 10.92 -7.87
C GLU A 116 -14.27 12.28 -7.67
N GLY A 117 -14.50 13.23 -8.58
CA GLY A 117 -13.99 14.59 -8.43
C GLY A 117 -12.46 14.74 -8.55
N ARG A 118 -11.75 13.72 -9.06
CA ARG A 118 -10.30 13.76 -9.27
C ARG A 118 -9.88 15.04 -10.02
N GLY A 119 -9.02 15.83 -9.38
CA GLY A 119 -8.48 17.09 -9.86
C GLY A 119 -6.96 17.16 -9.69
N THR A 120 -6.40 18.36 -9.48
CA THR A 120 -4.98 18.55 -9.15
C THR A 120 -4.61 17.91 -7.81
N GLU A 121 -3.33 17.56 -7.61
CA GLU A 121 -2.75 16.97 -6.40
C GLU A 121 -3.33 17.58 -5.10
N GLN A 122 -3.92 16.74 -4.25
CA GLN A 122 -4.51 17.14 -2.97
C GLN A 122 -3.87 16.33 -1.86
N THR A 123 -3.38 16.98 -0.80
CA THR A 123 -2.98 16.28 0.42
C THR A 123 -4.23 15.97 1.23
N PRO A 124 -4.63 14.69 1.42
CA PRO A 124 -5.80 14.36 2.23
C PRO A 124 -5.61 14.83 3.67
N GLU A 125 -6.61 15.46 4.26
CA GLU A 125 -6.56 15.84 5.67
C GLU A 125 -6.64 14.58 6.56
N PRO A 126 -5.71 14.38 7.51
CA PRO A 126 -5.76 13.24 8.40
C PRO A 126 -6.95 13.37 9.35
N VAL A 127 -7.73 12.29 9.47
CA VAL A 127 -8.85 12.19 10.42
C VAL A 127 -8.66 10.95 11.30
N ASP A 128 -8.89 11.10 12.60
CA ASP A 128 -8.88 9.98 13.54
C ASP A 128 -10.02 8.99 13.21
N ALA A 129 -9.66 7.81 12.71
CA ALA A 129 -10.63 6.77 12.38
C ALA A 129 -11.28 6.19 13.65
N VAL A 130 -12.61 6.05 13.63
CA VAL A 130 -13.36 5.36 14.70
C VAL A 130 -13.56 3.90 14.31
N VAL A 131 -12.93 2.97 15.02
CA VAL A 131 -13.19 1.55 14.82
C VAL A 131 -14.59 1.21 15.34
N ALA A 132 -15.49 0.78 14.45
CA ALA A 132 -16.89 0.54 14.78
C ALA A 132 -17.14 -0.77 15.58
N LEU A 133 -16.15 -1.68 15.65
CA LEU A 133 -16.16 -2.95 16.42
C LEU A 133 -17.54 -3.67 16.45
N THR A 134 -18.22 -3.74 15.30
CA THR A 134 -19.64 -4.13 15.21
C THR A 134 -19.96 -5.54 15.75
N PHE A 135 -18.95 -6.40 15.89
CA PHE A 135 -19.10 -7.78 16.41
C PHE A 135 -18.73 -7.94 17.89
N VAL A 136 -18.28 -6.88 18.57
CA VAL A 136 -18.03 -6.88 20.02
C VAL A 136 -19.29 -6.35 20.72
N PRO A 137 -19.88 -7.07 21.68
CA PRO A 137 -21.04 -6.59 22.41
C PRO A 137 -20.78 -5.20 23.01
N LYS A 138 -21.72 -4.27 22.87
CA LYS A 138 -21.57 -2.87 23.31
C LYS A 138 -21.19 -2.72 24.79
N ALA A 139 -21.59 -3.68 25.63
CA ALA A 139 -21.23 -3.72 27.05
C ALA A 139 -19.75 -4.09 27.30
N GLU A 140 -19.10 -4.73 26.33
CA GLU A 140 -17.69 -5.13 26.35
C GLU A 140 -16.78 -4.11 25.65
N ILE A 141 -17.36 -3.16 24.89
CA ILE A 141 -16.63 -2.02 24.31
C ILE A 141 -16.50 -0.92 25.37
N SER A 142 -15.59 -1.11 26.33
CA SER A 142 -15.43 -0.16 27.44
C SER A 142 -14.88 1.20 26.99
N ARG A 143 -14.12 1.26 25.89
CA ARG A 143 -13.53 2.48 25.32
C ARG A 143 -13.29 2.24 23.82
N ARG A 144 -13.63 3.21 22.96
CA ARG A 144 -13.29 3.15 21.52
C ARG A 144 -11.77 2.91 21.40
N THR A 145 -11.34 1.80 20.81
CA THR A 145 -9.92 1.60 20.52
C THR A 145 -9.57 2.43 19.29
N LYS A 146 -8.64 3.38 19.47
CA LYS A 146 -8.18 4.32 18.43
C LYS A 146 -7.39 3.65 17.30
N SER A 147 -6.94 2.41 17.52
CA SER A 147 -6.08 1.62 16.63
C SER A 147 -5.91 0.23 17.27
N SER A 148 -5.58 -0.81 16.50
CA SER A 148 -5.14 -2.11 17.03
C SER A 148 -3.80 -2.03 17.78
N THR A 149 -3.15 -0.86 17.81
CA THR A 149 -1.88 -0.56 18.51
C THR A 149 -1.91 0.75 19.32
N GLY A 150 -3.05 1.43 19.44
CA GLY A 150 -3.15 2.75 20.08
C GLY A 150 -3.39 2.71 21.60
N VAL A 151 -2.84 3.70 22.33
CA VAL A 151 -3.10 3.90 23.77
C VAL A 151 -4.58 4.26 24.00
N GLU A 152 -5.20 3.69 25.04
CA GLU A 152 -6.59 3.94 25.42
C GLU A 152 -6.92 5.44 25.49
N GLY A 153 -7.89 5.90 24.69
CA GLY A 153 -8.36 7.29 24.74
C GLY A 153 -9.32 7.54 25.91
N SER A 154 -9.06 8.59 26.71
CA SER A 154 -10.03 9.17 27.64
C SER A 154 -10.89 10.26 26.98
N ARG A 155 -12.18 10.34 27.35
CA ARG A 155 -13.15 11.32 26.82
C ARG A 155 -12.77 12.77 27.17
N ARG A 156 -12.94 13.68 26.22
CA ARG A 156 -13.67 14.94 26.44
C ARG A 156 -14.73 15.05 25.35
#